data_AF-D7KPY9-F1
#
_entry.id   AF-D7KPY9-F1
#
_cell.length_a   1.000
_cell.length_b   1.000
_cell.length_c   1.000
_cell.angle_alpha   90.00
_cell.angle_beta   90.00
_cell.angle_gamma   90.00
#
_symmetry.space_group_name_H-M   'P 1'
#
loop_
_entity.id
_entity.type
_entity.pdbx_description
1 polymer ?
#
loop_
_entity_poly.entity_id
_entity_poly.type
_entity_poly.pdbx_seq_one_letter_code
_entity_poly.pdbx_strand_id
1 'polypeptide(L)' 'HQPTLVFYGRLTKKNRKATLADELVSDPKTSQYRKRKVREIEEKSRAVTNKKWKKKGNQSKNTKQTRN' A
#
# COMPACT_ATOMS: atom_id res chain seq x y z
N HIS A 1 27.51 18.32 29.72
CA HIS A 1 26.49 17.30 29.38
C HIS A 1 25.15 18.00 29.17
N GLN A 2 24.52 17.85 27.99
CA GLN A 2 23.22 18.47 27.70
C GLN A 2 22.09 17.48 28.04
N PRO A 3 21.37 17.64 29.16
CA PRO A 3 20.39 16.66 29.64
C PRO A 3 19.16 16.56 28.73
N THR A 4 18.85 17.62 27.99
CA THR A 4 17.69 17.71 27.09
C THR A 4 17.78 16.74 25.91
N LEU A 5 18.97 16.57 25.33
CA LEU A 5 19.20 15.65 24.21
C LEU A 5 19.01 14.18 24.61
N VAL A 6 19.30 13.84 25.86
CA VAL A 6 19.13 12.48 26.40
C VAL A 6 17.66 12.12 26.54
N PHE A 7 16.80 13.12 26.83
CA PHE A 7 15.38 12.91 27.04
C PHE A 7 14.60 12.81 25.72
N TYR A 8 14.94 13.64 24.72
CA TYR A 8 14.20 13.69 23.46
C TYR A 8 14.80 12.83 22.33
N GLY A 9 16.12 12.63 22.30
CA GLY A 9 16.81 11.93 21.19
C GLY A 9 17.04 10.44 21.42
N ARG A 10 16.87 9.93 22.65
CA ARG A 10 17.22 8.55 22.99
C ARG A 10 16.01 7.65 23.13
N LEU A 11 16.00 6.58 22.37
CA LEU A 11 14.98 5.54 22.47
C LEU A 11 15.09 4.77 23.80
N THR A 12 13.96 4.51 24.45
CA THR A 12 13.92 3.75 25.71
C THR A 12 14.35 2.29 25.48
N LYS A 13 14.76 1.58 26.55
CA LYS A 13 15.18 0.16 26.44
C LYS A 13 14.11 -0.75 25.83
N LYS A 14 12.82 -0.47 26.08
CA LYS A 14 11.68 -1.26 25.59
C LYS A 14 11.38 -1.04 24.10
N ASN A 15 11.71 0.15 23.61
CA ASN A 15 11.42 0.56 22.24
C ASN A 15 12.56 0.20 21.27
N ARG A 16 13.77 -0.06 21.77
CA ARG A 16 14.88 -0.59 20.96
C ARG A 16 14.56 -2.01 20.52
N LYS A 17 14.43 -2.24 19.22
CA LYS A 17 14.20 -3.57 18.65
C LYS A 17 15.48 -4.15 18.06
N ALA A 18 15.48 -5.46 17.80
CA ALA A 18 16.63 -6.16 17.22
C ALA A 18 16.84 -5.80 15.75
N THR A 19 15.74 -5.50 15.04
CA THR A 19 15.77 -5.15 13.61
C THR A 19 14.96 -3.90 13.34
N LEU A 20 15.32 -3.17 12.28
CA LEU A 20 14.53 -2.02 11.78
C LEU A 20 13.11 -2.44 11.36
N ALA A 21 12.95 -3.67 10.87
CA ALA A 21 11.64 -4.19 10.49
C ALA A 21 10.69 -4.27 11.69
N ASP A 22 11.19 -4.74 12.83
CA ASP A 22 10.41 -4.83 14.08
C ASP A 22 10.00 -3.45 14.60
N GLU A 23 10.88 -2.44 14.47
CA GLU A 23 10.54 -1.05 14.82
C GLU A 23 9.36 -0.57 13.97
N LEU A 24 9.44 -0.75 12.66
CA LEU A 24 8.40 -0.34 11.72
C LEU A 24 7.08 -1.10 11.87
N VAL A 25 7.12 -2.36 12.29
CA VAL A 25 5.91 -3.16 12.58
C VAL A 25 5.28 -2.71 13.90
N SER A 26 6.09 -2.32 14.89
CA SER A 26 5.59 -1.85 16.18
C SER A 26 4.95 -0.46 16.13
N ASP A 27 5.30 0.36 15.14
CA ASP A 27 4.73 1.69 14.97
C ASP A 27 3.27 1.64 14.45
N PRO A 28 2.28 2.08 15.24
CA PRO A 28 0.88 2.08 14.84
C PRO A 28 0.61 2.97 13.61
N LYS A 29 1.35 4.07 13.45
CA LYS A 29 1.18 4.99 12.31
C LYS A 29 1.59 4.32 11.01
N THR A 30 2.73 3.62 11.02
CA THR A 30 3.21 2.83 9.88
C THR A 30 2.24 1.70 9.52
N SER A 31 1.67 1.00 10.51
CA SER A 31 0.66 -0.05 10.27
C SER A 31 -0.60 0.47 9.57
N GLN A 32 -1.14 1.60 10.04
CA GLN A 32 -2.30 2.25 9.41
C GLN A 32 -1.99 2.69 7.98
N TYR A 33 -0.82 3.30 7.76
CA TYR A 33 -0.36 3.70 6.44
C TYR A 33 -0.27 2.50 5.49
N ARG A 34 0.38 1.41 5.90
CA ARG A 34 0.54 0.19 5.10
C ARG A 34 -0.82 -0.35 4.66
N LYS A 35 -1.76 -0.52 5.59
CA LYS A 35 -3.11 -1.02 5.27
C LYS A 35 -3.82 -0.16 4.24
N ARG A 36 -3.84 1.17 4.46
CA ARG A 36 -4.48 2.11 3.54
C ARG A 36 -3.82 2.09 2.16
N LYS A 37 -2.49 2.12 2.09
CA LYS A 37 -1.75 2.22 0.83
C LYS A 37 -1.80 0.93 0.02
N VAL A 38 -1.75 -0.23 0.67
CA VAL A 38 -1.94 -1.53 0.01
C VAL A 38 -3.31 -1.60 -0.67
N ARG A 39 -4.37 -1.21 0.04
CA ARG A 39 -5.73 -1.18 -0.54
C ARG A 39 -5.82 -0.27 -1.77
N GLU A 40 -5.21 0.90 -1.73
CA GLU A 40 -5.14 1.83 -2.88
C GLU A 40 -4.41 1.21 -4.08
N ILE A 41 -3.29 0.54 -3.84
CA ILE A 41 -2.52 -0.15 -4.89
C ILE A 41 -3.32 -1.30 -5.48
N GLU A 42 -3.97 -2.11 -4.65
CA GLU A 42 -4.82 -3.21 -5.09
C GLU A 42 -5.99 -2.70 -5.93
N GLU A 43 -6.65 -1.62 -5.53
CA GLU A 43 -7.74 -1.01 -6.28
C GLU A 43 -7.27 -0.52 -7.65
N LYS A 44 -6.13 0.19 -7.69
CA LYS A 44 -5.52 0.65 -8.94
C LYS A 44 -5.15 -0.52 -9.86
N SER A 45 -4.54 -1.57 -9.32
CA SER A 45 -4.13 -2.76 -10.08
C SER A 45 -5.33 -3.56 -10.63
N ARG A 46 -6.36 -3.76 -9.81
CA ARG A 46 -7.61 -4.44 -10.21
C ARG A 46 -8.34 -3.69 -11.31
N ALA A 47 -8.40 -2.36 -11.23
CA ALA A 47 -9.06 -1.53 -12.23
C ALA A 47 -8.45 -1.68 -13.62
N VAL A 48 -7.13 -1.81 -13.72
CA VAL A 48 -6.43 -2.03 -15.00
C VAL A 48 -6.68 -3.43 -15.54
N THR A 49 -6.61 -4.44 -14.67
CA THR A 49 -6.60 -5.85 -15.10
C THR A 49 -7.99 -6.35 -15.53
N ASN A 50 -9.02 -6.14 -14.70
CA ASN A 50 -10.36 -6.69 -14.97
C ASN A 50 -11.13 -5.92 -16.04
N LYS A 51 -11.01 -4.58 -16.10
CA LYS A 51 -11.70 -3.77 -17.11
C LYS A 51 -11.16 -4.05 -18.52
N LYS A 52 -9.85 -4.28 -18.66
CA LYS A 52 -9.23 -4.62 -19.95
C LYS A 52 -9.78 -5.95 -20.50
N TRP A 53 -9.86 -6.98 -19.65
CA TRP A 53 -10.34 -8.30 -20.08
C TRP A 53 -11.84 -8.30 -20.43
N LYS A 54 -12.67 -7.68 -19.58
CA LYS A 54 -14.13 -7.59 -19.81
C LYS A 54 -14.47 -6.75 -21.04
N LYS A 55 -13.73 -5.67 -21.34
CA LYS A 55 -13.89 -4.92 -22.59
C LYS A 55 -13.53 -5.77 -23.81
N LYS A 56 -12.44 -6.54 -23.77
CA LYS A 56 -12.03 -7.41 -24.91
C LYS A 56 -13.08 -8.48 -25.24
N GLY A 57 -13.72 -9.08 -24.23
CA GLY A 57 -14.76 -10.10 -24.44
C GLY A 57 -16.11 -9.55 -24.93
N ASN A 58 -16.43 -8.28 -24.64
CA ASN A 58 -17.69 -7.65 -25.06
C ASN A 58 -17.57 -6.93 -26.43
N GLN A 59 -16.38 -6.45 -26.79
CA GLN A 59 -16.15 -5.83 -28.10
C GLN A 59 -16.30 -6.85 -29.24
N SER A 60 -15.89 -8.10 -29.05
CA SER A 60 -16.02 -9.13 -30.09
C SER A 60 -17.48 -9.48 -30.46
N LYS A 61 -18.46 -9.15 -29.61
CA LYS A 61 -19.88 -9.41 -29.86
C LYS A 61 -20.60 -8.25 -30.56
N ASN A 62 -20.06 -7.03 -30.53
CA ASN A 62 -20.71 -5.84 -31.12
C ASN A 62 -20.10 -5.39 -32.46
N THR A 63 -18.92 -5.88 -32.85
CA THR A 63 -18.28 -5.52 -34.13
C THR A 63 -18.88 -6.24 -35.35
N LYS A 64 -19.92 -7.07 -35.19
CA LYS A 64 -20.55 -7.84 -36.29
C LYS A 64 -21.77 -7.17 -36.93
N GLN A 65 -22.06 -5.91 -36.61
CA GLN A 65 -23.21 -5.16 -37.14
C GLN A 65 -22.72 -3.96 -37.98
N THR A 66 -21.89 -4.21 -38.99
CA THR A 66 -21.65 -3.29 -40.11
C THR A 66 -21.27 -4.09 -41.36
N ARG A 67 -22.27 -4.59 -42.09
CA ARG A 67 -22.19 -4.82 -43.54
C ARG A 67 -23.56 -4.48 -44.14
N ASN A 68 -23.51 -3.67 -45.20
CA ASN A 68 -24.62 -3.11 -45.97
C ASN A 68 -25.71 -4.11 -46.36
#